data_AF-A0ABD6HSE2-F1
#
_entry.id   AF-A0ABD6HSE2-F1
#
_cell.length_a   1.000
_cell.length_b   1.000
_cell.length_c   1.000
_cell.angle_alpha   90.00
_cell.angle_beta   90.00
_cell.angle_gamma   90.00
#
_symmetry.space_group_name_H-M   'P 1'
#
loop_
_entity.id
_entity.type
_entity.pdbx_description
1 polymer ?
#
loop_
_entity_poly.entity_id
_entity_poly.type
_entity_poly.pdbx_seq_one_letter_code
_entity_poly.pdbx_strand_id
1 'polypeptide(L)'
;MRDIQMVLERYGAWAANEGAGVYYSPIAGGFKGLLPPSGKSRPACCDDDGLIVNSAVACLKKKDPYLSTLLEWNYIHRIPVRTIGDKLGISHTQVLKRLQAAEGFIDGCLAALNVPLEMDRYCQKENVYPPAMKKLVEFQKAG
;
A
#
# COMPACT_ATOMS: atom_id res chain seq x y z
N MET A 1 -6.77 -12.81 2.56
CA MET A 1 -5.53 -12.14 3.00
C MET A 1 -5.59 -10.70 2.52
N ARG A 2 -5.20 -9.73 3.36
CA ARG A 2 -5.20 -8.32 2.99
C ARG A 2 -4.22 -8.06 1.84
N ASP A 3 -4.63 -7.29 0.86
CA ASP A 3 -3.72 -6.75 -0.15
C ASP A 3 -3.07 -5.48 0.41
N ILE A 4 -1.86 -5.63 0.95
CA ILE A 4 -1.14 -4.53 1.57
C ILE A 4 -0.79 -3.40 0.58
N GLN A 5 -0.54 -3.73 -0.69
CA GLN A 5 -0.23 -2.72 -1.69
C GLN A 5 -1.48 -1.86 -1.95
N MET A 6 -2.65 -2.49 -2.00
CA MET A 6 -3.91 -1.76 -2.16
C MET A 6 -4.27 -0.90 -0.94
N VAL A 7 -3.95 -1.37 0.26
CA VAL A 7 -4.06 -0.57 1.49
C VAL A 7 -3.15 0.65 1.44
N LEU A 8 -1.87 0.45 1.09
CA LEU A 8 -0.89 1.54 1.02
C LEU A 8 -1.20 2.52 -0.12
N GLU A 9 -1.83 2.08 -1.20
CA GLU A 9 -2.34 2.94 -2.27
C GLU A 9 -3.42 3.91 -1.78
N ARG A 10 -4.37 3.41 -0.99
CA ARG A 10 -5.45 4.22 -0.39
C ARG A 10 -4.93 5.13 0.71
N TYR A 11 -4.06 4.60 1.57
CA TYR A 11 -3.35 5.39 2.58
C TYR A 11 -2.53 6.51 1.95
N GLY A 12 -1.79 6.24 0.87
CA GLY A 12 -0.99 7.25 0.19
C GLY A 12 -1.83 8.35 -0.43
N ALA A 13 -3.03 8.03 -0.94
CA ALA A 13 -4.00 9.01 -1.41
C ALA A 13 -4.55 9.87 -0.26
N TRP A 14 -4.91 9.25 0.87
CA TRP A 14 -5.36 9.94 2.08
C TRP A 14 -4.26 10.88 2.63
N ALA A 15 -3.04 10.39 2.77
CA ALA A 15 -1.90 11.14 3.29
C ALA A 15 -1.51 12.33 2.41
N ALA A 16 -1.62 12.20 1.08
CA ALA A 16 -1.33 13.27 0.14
C ALA A 16 -2.40 14.38 0.10
N ASN A 17 -3.65 14.08 0.45
CA ASN A 17 -4.80 14.96 0.20
C ASN A 17 -5.46 15.51 1.48
N GLU A 18 -5.52 14.71 2.56
CA GLU A 18 -6.34 15.03 3.74
C GLU A 18 -5.63 14.77 5.07
N GLY A 19 -4.83 13.69 5.18
CA GLY A 19 -4.40 13.11 6.47
C GLY A 19 -3.17 13.71 7.16
N ALA A 20 -2.47 14.65 6.53
CA ALA A 20 -1.28 15.27 7.13
C ALA A 20 -1.25 16.76 6.83
N GLY A 21 -2.14 17.51 7.48
CA GLY A 21 -2.35 18.97 7.34
C GLY A 21 -1.13 19.87 7.57
N VAL A 22 0.09 19.32 7.66
CA VAL A 22 1.34 20.08 7.81
C VAL A 22 2.47 19.56 6.91
N TYR A 23 2.50 18.28 6.53
CA TYR A 23 3.71 17.70 5.89
C TYR A 23 3.58 17.39 4.40
N TYR A 24 2.40 17.03 3.91
CA TYR A 24 2.25 16.50 2.54
C TYR A 24 1.15 17.18 1.71
N SER A 25 0.39 18.13 2.27
CA SER A 25 -0.63 18.86 1.50
C SER A 25 0.03 19.77 0.46
N PRO A 26 -0.22 19.58 -0.85
CA PRO A 26 0.27 20.48 -1.89
C PRO A 26 -0.49 21.82 -1.91
N ILE A 27 -1.61 21.89 -1.18
CA ILE A 27 -2.46 23.08 -1.06
C ILE A 27 -2.32 23.65 0.35
N ALA A 28 -1.99 24.93 0.47
CA ALA A 28 -1.98 25.62 1.76
C ALA A 28 -3.37 25.52 2.41
N GLY A 29 -3.43 25.23 3.71
CA GLY A 29 -4.69 24.91 4.42
C GLY A 29 -5.84 25.92 4.23
N GLY A 30 -5.55 27.17 3.89
CA GLY A 30 -6.56 28.21 3.60
C GLY A 30 -7.19 28.18 2.20
N PHE A 31 -6.70 27.36 1.26
CA PHE A 31 -7.24 27.25 -0.10
C PHE A 31 -7.99 25.94 -0.36
N LYS A 32 -8.11 25.08 0.65
CA LYS A 32 -8.85 23.80 0.56
C LYS A 32 -10.33 24.08 0.30
N GLY A 33 -10.87 23.58 -0.82
CA GLY A 33 -12.28 23.77 -1.22
C GLY A 33 -12.56 24.98 -2.11
N LEU A 34 -11.59 25.87 -2.32
CA LEU A 34 -11.70 27.02 -3.24
C LEU A 34 -11.22 26.73 -4.65
N LEU A 35 -10.31 25.76 -4.80
CA LEU A 35 -9.79 25.34 -6.11
C LEU A 35 -10.65 24.19 -6.66
N PRO A 36 -10.97 24.20 -7.97
CA PRO A 36 -11.62 23.06 -8.60
C PRO A 36 -10.76 21.80 -8.40
N PRO A 37 -11.37 20.64 -8.14
CA PRO A 37 -10.63 19.40 -7.90
C PRO A 37 -9.69 19.12 -9.09
N SER A 38 -8.39 19.17 -8.84
CA SER A 38 -7.38 18.94 -9.86
C SER A 38 -7.15 17.44 -10.03
N GLY A 39 -7.65 16.89 -11.13
CA GLY A 39 -7.35 15.52 -11.57
C GLY A 39 -8.26 14.41 -11.01
N LYS A 40 -8.04 13.19 -11.51
CA LYS A 40 -8.75 11.99 -11.04
C LYS A 40 -8.34 11.73 -9.59
N SER A 41 -9.25 11.97 -8.65
CA SER A 41 -9.04 11.66 -7.24
C SER A 41 -8.77 10.15 -7.09
N ARG A 42 -7.60 9.80 -6.53
CA ARG A 42 -7.31 8.42 -6.15
C ARG A 42 -8.24 8.04 -5.00
N PRO A 43 -8.75 6.79 -4.94
CA PRO A 43 -9.57 6.37 -3.81
C PRO A 43 -8.74 6.44 -2.52
N ALA A 44 -9.10 7.34 -1.62
CA ALA A 44 -8.51 7.45 -0.30
C ALA A 44 -9.21 6.50 0.69
N CYS A 45 -8.53 6.18 1.80
CA CYS A 45 -9.18 5.57 2.96
C CYS A 45 -9.86 6.66 3.83
N CYS A 46 -10.64 6.24 4.82
CA CYS A 46 -11.18 7.16 5.83
C CYS A 46 -10.08 7.59 6.83
N ASP A 47 -10.38 8.58 7.67
CA ASP A 47 -9.44 9.13 8.64
C ASP A 47 -8.98 8.08 9.67
N ASP A 48 -9.89 7.24 10.16
CA ASP A 48 -9.56 6.20 11.15
C ASP A 48 -8.57 5.17 10.57
N ASP A 49 -8.89 4.62 9.38
CA ASP A 49 -8.00 3.73 8.64
C ASP A 49 -6.63 4.41 8.35
N GLY A 50 -6.67 5.69 7.96
CA GLY A 50 -5.50 6.50 7.68
C GLY A 50 -4.58 6.65 8.90
N LEU A 51 -5.16 6.96 10.07
CA LEU A 51 -4.43 7.08 11.33
C LEU A 51 -3.85 5.75 11.79
N ILE A 52 -4.57 4.64 11.64
CA ILE A 52 -4.08 3.30 11.98
C ILE A 52 -2.85 2.97 11.12
N VAL A 53 -2.94 3.13 9.80
CA VAL A 53 -1.80 2.87 8.91
C VAL A 53 -0.65 3.84 9.18
N ASN A 54 -0.94 5.13 9.44
CA ASN A 54 0.08 6.12 9.80
C ASN A 54 0.84 5.73 11.07
N SER A 55 0.17 5.15 12.06
CA SER A 55 0.82 4.66 13.28
C SER A 55 1.86 3.56 12.98
N ALA A 56 1.53 2.62 12.08
CA ALA A 56 2.46 1.60 11.62
C ALA A 56 3.63 2.19 10.82
N VAL A 57 3.37 3.20 9.96
CA VAL A 57 4.40 3.93 9.22
C VAL A 57 5.33 4.70 10.18
N ALA A 58 4.79 5.29 11.25
CA ALA A 58 5.59 5.94 12.28
C ALA A 58 6.49 4.95 13.03
N CYS A 59 6.00 3.73 13.30
CA CYS A 59 6.82 2.64 13.83
C CYS A 59 7.94 2.23 12.85
N LEU A 60 7.63 2.11 11.55
CA LEU A 60 8.63 1.83 10.52
C LEU A 60 9.68 2.93 10.48
N LYS A 61 9.28 4.20 10.50
CA LYS A 61 10.19 5.36 10.47
C LYS A 61 11.14 5.40 11.66
N LYS A 62 10.69 4.98 12.86
CA LYS A 62 11.56 4.86 14.03
C LYS A 62 12.58 3.72 13.91
N LYS A 63 12.20 2.61 13.26
CA LYS A 63 13.03 1.41 13.13
C LYS A 63 14.01 1.50 11.95
N ASP A 64 13.51 1.95 10.81
CA ASP A 64 14.22 2.09 9.55
C ASP A 64 13.68 3.30 8.77
N PRO A 65 14.25 4.50 9.01
CA PRO A 65 13.88 5.73 8.30
C PRO A 65 14.08 5.65 6.77
N TYR A 66 14.99 4.79 6.32
CA TYR A 66 15.28 4.64 4.90
C TYR A 66 14.13 3.91 4.20
N LEU A 67 13.65 2.80 4.78
CA LEU A 67 12.47 2.10 4.27
C LEU A 67 11.19 2.94 4.34
N SER A 68 11.01 3.73 5.41
CA SER A 68 9.86 4.64 5.48
C SER A 68 9.91 5.69 4.37
N THR A 69 11.10 6.24 4.07
CA THR A 69 11.28 7.24 2.99
C THR A 69 10.93 6.64 1.62
N LEU A 70 11.35 5.39 1.35
CA LEU A 70 10.99 4.70 0.11
C LEU A 70 9.47 4.50 -0.01
N LEU A 71 8.82 4.11 1.09
CA LEU A 71 7.37 3.93 1.15
C LEU A 71 6.63 5.25 0.90
N GLU A 72 7.06 6.35 1.51
CA GLU A 72 6.54 7.70 1.28
C GLU A 72 6.70 8.13 -0.19
N TRP A 73 7.90 7.96 -0.77
CA TRP A 73 8.15 8.29 -2.18
C TRP A 73 7.27 7.52 -3.16
N ASN A 74 7.05 6.23 -2.89
CA ASN A 74 6.27 5.37 -3.78
C ASN A 74 4.75 5.63 -3.64
N TYR A 75 4.22 5.61 -2.42
CA TYR A 75 2.77 5.60 -2.20
C TYR A 75 2.13 6.99 -2.04
N ILE A 76 2.86 7.93 -1.42
CA ILE A 76 2.39 9.31 -1.20
C ILE A 76 2.75 10.16 -2.42
N HIS A 77 4.03 10.23 -2.79
CA HIS A 77 4.51 11.10 -3.87
C HIS A 77 4.39 10.50 -5.27
N ARG A 78 4.08 9.20 -5.40
CA ARG A 78 3.93 8.50 -6.69
C ARG A 78 5.16 8.59 -7.59
N ILE A 79 6.34 8.63 -7.00
CA ILE A 79 7.60 8.59 -7.75
C ILE A 79 7.77 7.17 -8.31
N PRO A 80 7.95 7.00 -9.63
CA PRO A 80 8.16 5.68 -10.21
C PRO A 80 9.40 5.00 -9.61
N VAL A 81 9.28 3.70 -9.30
CA VAL A 81 10.35 2.89 -8.69
C VAL A 81 11.68 2.99 -9.47
N ARG A 82 11.61 3.07 -10.80
CA ARG A 82 12.79 3.29 -11.65
C ARG A 82 13.49 4.62 -11.33
N THR A 83 12.73 5.71 -11.27
CA THR A 83 13.22 7.03 -10.90
C THR A 83 13.79 7.07 -9.48
N ILE A 84 13.20 6.33 -8.54
CA ILE A 84 13.77 6.14 -7.20
C ILE A 84 15.13 5.43 -7.29
N GLY A 85 15.22 4.38 -8.11
CA GLY A 85 16.47 3.66 -8.35
C GLY A 85 17.57 4.55 -8.93
N ASP A 86 17.24 5.34 -9.96
CA ASP A 86 18.16 6.29 -10.57
C ASP A 86 18.67 7.32 -9.55
N LYS A 87 17.77 7.89 -8.73
CA LYS A 87 18.13 8.85 -7.66
C LYS A 87 19.05 8.26 -6.59
N LEU A 88 18.92 6.98 -6.30
CA LEU A 88 19.66 6.29 -5.25
C LEU A 88 20.89 5.52 -5.78
N GLY A 89 21.12 5.50 -7.10
CA GLY A 89 22.21 4.74 -7.72
C GLY A 89 22.08 3.22 -7.58
N ILE A 90 20.85 2.70 -7.52
CA ILE A 90 20.53 1.28 -7.29
C ILE A 90 19.57 0.76 -8.36
N SER A 91 19.64 -0.55 -8.66
CA SER A 91 18.70 -1.15 -9.61
C SER A 91 17.25 -1.07 -9.11
N HIS A 92 16.30 -0.92 -10.04
CA HIS A 92 14.86 -1.02 -9.77
C HIS A 92 14.49 -2.25 -8.91
N THR A 93 15.09 -3.41 -9.18
CA THR A 93 14.85 -4.65 -8.41
C THR A 93 15.24 -4.51 -6.93
N GLN A 94 16.30 -3.78 -6.63
CA GLN A 94 16.68 -3.50 -5.24
C GLN A 94 15.69 -2.57 -4.54
N VAL A 95 15.15 -1.58 -5.26
CA VAL A 95 14.08 -0.71 -4.73
C VAL A 95 12.83 -1.54 -4.42
N LEU A 96 12.41 -2.43 -5.33
CA LEU A 96 11.27 -3.32 -5.11
C LEU A 96 11.47 -4.23 -3.90
N LYS A 97 12.65 -4.84 -3.73
CA LYS A 97 12.95 -5.67 -2.55
C LYS A 97 12.84 -4.90 -1.24
N ARG A 98 13.28 -3.64 -1.24
CA ARG A 98 13.19 -2.75 -0.07
C ARG A 98 11.76 -2.31 0.20
N LEU A 99 11.00 -1.97 -0.84
CA LEU A 99 9.57 -1.69 -0.74
C LEU A 99 8.81 -2.90 -0.20
N GLN A 100 9.09 -4.11 -0.69
CA GLN A 100 8.49 -5.35 -0.18
C GLN A 100 8.79 -5.55 1.31
N ALA A 101 9.99 -5.23 1.78
CA ALA A 101 10.34 -5.29 3.20
C ALA A 101 9.55 -4.27 4.03
N ALA A 102 9.39 -3.04 3.51
CA ALA A 102 8.58 -2.00 4.14
C ALA A 102 7.10 -2.40 4.19
N GLU A 103 6.54 -2.88 3.08
CA GLU A 103 5.17 -3.39 2.95
C GLU A 103 4.92 -4.54 3.93
N GLY A 104 5.82 -5.53 3.99
CA GLY A 104 5.72 -6.65 4.91
C GLY A 104 5.78 -6.23 6.38
N PHE A 105 6.55 -5.19 6.71
CA PHE A 105 6.55 -4.61 8.05
C PHE A 105 5.19 -4.01 8.42
N ILE A 106 4.61 -3.19 7.53
CA ILE A 106 3.28 -2.58 7.77
C ILE A 106 2.20 -3.66 7.88
N ASP A 107 2.19 -4.64 6.97
CA ASP A 107 1.26 -5.77 7.01
C ASP A 107 1.39 -6.54 8.33
N GLY A 108 2.63 -6.80 8.76
CA GLY A 108 2.91 -7.44 10.04
C GLY A 108 2.42 -6.64 11.25
N CYS A 109 2.58 -5.32 11.26
CA CYS A 109 2.03 -4.46 12.31
C CYS A 109 0.50 -4.52 12.35
N LEU A 110 -0.15 -4.43 11.19
CA LEU A 110 -1.62 -4.49 11.10
C LEU A 110 -2.15 -5.87 11.51
N ALA A 111 -1.45 -6.94 11.15
CA ALA A 111 -1.77 -8.30 11.56
C ALA A 111 -1.60 -8.50 13.08
N ALA A 112 -0.51 -7.98 13.66
CA ALA A 112 -0.24 -8.07 15.09
C ALA A 112 -1.25 -7.29 15.95
N LEU A 113 -1.69 -6.12 15.46
CA LEU A 113 -2.74 -5.34 16.12
C LEU A 113 -4.12 -5.98 15.98
N ASN A 114 -4.32 -6.87 15.00
CA ASN A 114 -5.59 -7.54 14.69
C ASN A 114 -6.77 -6.55 14.55
N VAL A 115 -6.50 -5.39 13.96
CA VAL A 115 -7.51 -4.33 13.76
C VAL A 115 -8.17 -4.52 12.39
N PRO A 116 -9.51 -4.55 12.31
CA PRO A 116 -10.22 -4.49 11.04
C PRO A 116 -10.13 -3.06 10.48
N LEU A 117 -9.80 -2.94 9.20
CA LEU A 117 -9.83 -1.67 8.49
C LEU A 117 -11.11 -1.61 7.66
N GLU A 118 -11.75 -0.45 7.57
CA GLU A 118 -12.97 -0.31 6.76
C GLU A 118 -12.72 -0.58 5.27
N MET A 119 -11.51 -0.26 4.80
CA MET A 119 -11.08 -0.55 3.44
C MET A 119 -10.80 -2.03 3.16
N ASP A 120 -10.81 -2.91 4.17
CA ASP A 120 -10.57 -4.35 3.99
C ASP A 120 -11.58 -5.01 3.04
N ARG A 121 -12.80 -4.47 2.95
CA ARG A 121 -13.82 -4.94 1.98
C ARG A 121 -13.40 -4.76 0.53
N TYR A 122 -12.45 -3.89 0.27
CA TYR A 122 -11.90 -3.64 -1.06
C TYR A 122 -10.51 -4.26 -1.21
N CYS A 123 -9.72 -4.29 -0.13
CA CYS A 123 -8.30 -4.68 -0.14
C CYS A 123 -8.11 -6.17 0.16
N GLN A 124 -8.78 -7.06 -0.58
CA GLN A 124 -8.60 -8.50 -0.44
C GLN A 124 -7.90 -9.10 -1.66
N LYS A 125 -6.91 -9.95 -1.42
CA LYS A 125 -6.38 -10.81 -2.48
C LYS A 125 -7.40 -11.89 -2.80
N GLU A 126 -7.80 -12.01 -4.07
CA GLU A 126 -8.53 -13.18 -4.55
C GLU A 126 -7.65 -14.42 -4.41
N ASN A 127 -8.14 -15.44 -3.72
CA ASN A 127 -7.52 -16.76 -3.77
C ASN A 127 -7.89 -17.39 -5.11
N VAL A 128 -7.02 -17.23 -6.11
CA VAL A 128 -7.12 -17.99 -7.37
C VAL A 128 -6.72 -19.43 -7.09
N TYR A 129 -7.65 -20.22 -6.55
CA TYR A 129 -7.53 -21.66 -6.64
C TYR A 129 -7.96 -22.05 -8.05
N PRO A 130 -7.11 -22.71 -8.86
CA PRO A 130 -7.59 -23.35 -10.07
C PRO A 130 -8.69 -24.36 -9.68
N PRO A 131 -9.82 -24.43 -10.40
CA PRO A 131 -10.87 -25.38 -10.09
C PRO A 131 -10.28 -26.78 -10.07
N ALA A 132 -10.55 -27.53 -8.99
CA ALA A 132 -9.98 -28.85 -8.76
C ALA A 132 -10.17 -29.73 -10.01
N MET A 133 -9.06 -30.09 -10.65
CA MET A 133 -9.07 -30.97 -11.82
C MET A 133 -9.58 -32.34 -11.35
N LYS A 134 -10.85 -32.66 -11.64
CA LYS A 134 -11.40 -33.99 -11.41
C LYS A 134 -10.56 -34.98 -12.21
N LYS A 135 -9.68 -35.75 -11.55
CA LYS A 135 -9.04 -36.91 -12.19
C LYS A 135 -10.15 -37.88 -12.59
N LEU A 136 -10.44 -37.98 -13.88
CA LEU A 136 -11.10 -39.17 -14.43
C LEU A 136 -10.09 -40.31 -14.34
N VAL A 137 -10.34 -41.25 -13.42
CA VAL A 137 -9.63 -42.51 -13.38
C VAL A 137 -10.30 -43.43 -14.39
N GLU A 138 -9.72 -43.53 -15.59
CA GLU A 138 -10.11 -44.56 -16.55
C GLU A 138 -9.53 -45.89 -16.08
N PHE A 139 -10.40 -46.77 -15.58
CA PHE A 139 -10.05 -48.15 -15.30
C PHE A 139 -9.96 -48.92 -16.63
N GLN A 140 -8.77 -49.00 -17.22
CA GLN A 140 -8.49 -50.06 -18.19
C GLN A 140 -8.35 -51.39 -17.44
N LYS A 141 -9.40 -52.20 -17.45
CA LYS A 141 -9.28 -53.64 -17.20
C LYS A 141 -8.76 -54.28 -18.49
N ALA A 142 -7.54 -54.78 -18.45
CA ALA A 142 -6.97 -55.63 -19.49
C ALA A 142 -6.98 -57.09 -19.00
N GLY A 143 -7.49 -57.98 -19.87
CA GLY A 143 -7.13 -59.40 -19.98
C GLY A 143 -7.51 -60.31 -18.83
#